data_AF-A0AA40FE95-F1
#
_entry.id   AF-A0AA40FE95-F1
#
_cell.length_a   1.000
_cell.length_b   1.000
_cell.length_c   1.000
_cell.angle_alpha   90.00
_cell.angle_beta   90.00
_cell.angle_gamma   90.00
#
_symmetry.space_group_name_H-M   'P 1'
#
loop_
_entity.id
_entity.type
_entity.pdbx_description
1 polymer ?
#
loop_
_entity_poly.entity_id
_entity_poly.type
_entity_poly.pdbx_seq_one_letter_code
_entity_poly.pdbx_strand_id
1 'polypeptide(L)'
;MATSSDKIEDCEVCGKNKAKYTCPKCEVRTCCLECVNIHKKELECDGIRDKTKFIPLKSFTDLDILSDYRFLEEAARTVDQLKRNPLKNYTCEISLPMHLNKLKIAAFKRNITLQFMPQHFSRHQNNTTYFNWKTNELYWKIEWIFPQANCTKWVTKRVLEHTRLSLLIEEILYPTKSIKKKNDIEELSLKICLNEKLQFYQAAGLSRIKVLLKAEKVLKSDLKFYELDITLSLKENLENKTIIEFPTIYIILNDHACMYEIIDTDDEDIIDSKYNSASERRKRKYKQTNMKEETNSTVNYFFNSEFSESDEEKSNKKSKSKWLSNCNIPNYNELVKMKQ
;
A
#
# COMPACT_ATOMS: atom_id res chain seq x y z
N MET A 1 51.34 0.99 18.16
CA MET A 1 51.92 -0.20 18.81
C MET A 1 50.79 -1.19 19.06
N ALA A 2 50.80 -2.33 18.36
CA ALA A 2 49.80 -3.37 18.55
C ALA A 2 50.05 -4.05 19.90
N THR A 3 49.14 -3.85 20.86
CA THR A 3 49.14 -4.60 22.11
C THR A 3 48.84 -6.05 21.77
N SER A 4 49.80 -6.93 22.08
CA SER A 4 49.67 -8.38 22.07
C SER A 4 48.47 -8.80 22.91
N SER A 5 47.33 -9.04 22.27
CA SER A 5 46.15 -9.57 22.91
C SER A 5 46.34 -11.07 23.12
N ASP A 6 46.26 -11.54 24.36
CA ASP A 6 45.99 -12.95 24.67
C ASP A 6 44.68 -13.33 23.98
N LYS A 7 44.78 -13.92 22.79
CA LYS A 7 43.64 -14.46 22.08
C LYS A 7 43.20 -15.69 22.86
N ILE A 8 42.12 -15.56 23.64
CA ILE A 8 41.37 -16.74 24.12
C ILE A 8 41.13 -17.64 22.90
N GLU A 9 41.80 -18.79 22.91
CA GLU A 9 41.89 -19.67 21.75
C GLU A 9 40.63 -20.52 21.58
N ASP A 10 39.85 -20.71 22.65
CA ASP A 10 38.74 -21.67 22.70
C ASP A 10 37.36 -21.03 22.54
N CYS A 11 36.41 -21.84 22.09
CA CYS A 11 35.02 -21.44 21.93
C CYS A 11 34.31 -21.27 23.29
N GLU A 12 33.69 -20.12 23.51
CA GLU A 12 33.00 -19.78 24.77
C GLU A 12 31.70 -20.58 24.98
N VAL A 13 31.14 -21.17 23.92
CA VAL A 13 29.89 -21.96 23.99
C VAL A 13 30.17 -23.44 24.28
N CYS A 14 31.23 -24.01 23.72
CA CYS A 14 31.49 -25.46 23.83
C CYS A 14 32.77 -25.82 24.59
N GLY A 15 33.73 -24.90 24.76
CA GLY A 15 34.98 -25.09 25.50
C GLY A 15 35.94 -26.17 24.96
N LYS A 16 35.58 -26.86 23.86
CA LYS A 16 36.32 -28.04 23.34
C LYS A 16 37.20 -27.74 22.14
N ASN A 17 36.76 -26.80 21.32
CA ASN A 17 37.38 -26.48 20.03
C ASN A 17 37.85 -25.04 20.00
N LYS A 18 38.91 -24.79 19.23
CA LYS A 18 39.40 -23.44 19.00
C LYS A 18 38.34 -22.55 18.35
N ALA A 19 38.18 -21.33 18.83
CA ALA A 19 37.28 -20.33 18.27
C ALA A 19 37.72 -19.91 16.87
N LYS A 20 36.76 -19.86 15.93
CA LYS A 20 36.97 -19.48 14.53
C LYS A 20 36.23 -18.21 14.13
N TYR A 21 35.11 -17.93 14.80
CA TYR A 21 34.20 -16.85 14.47
C TYR A 21 33.97 -15.96 15.70
N THR A 22 33.80 -14.67 15.46
CA THR A 22 33.48 -13.66 16.49
C THR A 22 32.17 -12.99 16.14
N CYS A 23 31.24 -12.95 17.09
CA CYS A 23 29.97 -12.27 16.89
C CYS A 23 30.18 -10.75 16.88
N PRO A 24 29.70 -9.99 15.87
CA PRO A 24 29.99 -8.56 15.77
C PRO A 24 29.15 -7.68 16.73
N LYS A 25 28.15 -8.25 17.43
CA LYS A 25 27.30 -7.56 18.42
C LYS A 25 27.84 -7.70 19.84
N CYS A 26 28.05 -8.94 20.27
CA CYS A 26 28.45 -9.30 21.63
C CYS A 26 29.90 -9.78 21.76
N GLU A 27 30.66 -9.82 20.65
CA GLU A 27 32.07 -10.23 20.59
C GLU A 27 32.36 -11.68 21.00
N VAL A 28 31.32 -12.46 21.31
CA VAL A 28 31.38 -13.89 21.69
C VAL A 28 32.08 -14.72 20.61
N ARG A 29 33.01 -15.57 21.06
CA ARG A 29 33.85 -16.41 20.20
C ARG A 29 33.29 -17.82 20.06
N THR A 30 33.09 -18.25 18.82
CA THR A 30 32.45 -19.54 18.48
C THR A 30 33.28 -20.36 17.49
N CYS A 31 33.21 -21.69 17.56
CA CYS A 31 33.98 -22.58 16.68
C CYS A 31 33.20 -23.05 15.42
N CYS A 32 31.87 -23.13 15.50
CA CYS A 32 31.01 -23.66 14.44
C CYS A 32 29.62 -22.99 14.44
N LEU A 33 28.84 -23.23 13.39
CA LEU A 33 27.51 -22.65 13.20
C LEU A 33 26.50 -23.06 14.29
N GLU A 34 26.63 -24.27 14.84
CA GLU A 34 25.82 -24.72 15.98
C GLU A 34 26.07 -23.85 17.21
N CYS A 35 27.33 -23.60 17.57
CA CYS A 35 27.70 -22.68 18.64
C CYS A 35 27.27 -21.24 18.36
N VAL A 36 27.26 -20.82 17.08
CA VAL A 36 26.70 -19.52 16.68
C VAL A 36 25.20 -19.47 16.97
N ASN A 37 24.44 -20.51 16.62
CA ASN A 37 22.99 -20.53 16.84
C ASN A 37 22.62 -20.68 18.32
N ILE A 38 23.41 -21.43 19.09
CA ILE A 38 23.20 -21.61 20.53
C ILE A 38 23.37 -20.27 21.24
N HIS A 39 24.49 -19.55 21.04
CA HIS A 39 24.65 -18.25 21.72
C HIS A 39 23.61 -17.22 21.26
N LYS A 40 23.20 -17.24 19.99
CA LYS A 40 22.13 -16.34 19.51
C LYS A 40 20.79 -16.59 20.21
N LYS A 41 20.50 -17.85 20.54
CA LYS A 41 19.29 -18.23 21.29
C LYS A 41 19.42 -17.93 22.78
N GLU A 42 20.54 -18.26 23.39
CA GLU A 42 20.75 -18.13 24.85
C GLU A 42 20.97 -16.68 25.29
N LEU A 43 21.66 -15.88 24.47
CA LEU A 43 21.95 -14.47 24.74
C LEU A 43 20.98 -13.51 24.04
N GLU A 44 19.92 -14.04 23.40
CA GLU A 44 18.96 -13.27 22.59
C GLU A 44 19.66 -12.27 21.65
N CYS A 45 20.67 -12.77 20.92
CA CYS A 45 21.56 -11.95 20.10
C CYS A 45 21.20 -12.06 18.61
N ASP A 46 20.89 -10.93 17.97
CA ASP A 46 20.61 -10.88 16.52
C ASP A 46 21.86 -11.19 15.67
N GLY A 47 23.05 -10.95 16.23
CA GLY A 47 24.34 -11.07 15.53
C GLY A 47 24.63 -9.93 14.55
N ILE A 48 23.92 -8.80 14.67
CA ILE A 48 24.15 -7.57 13.91
C ILE A 48 24.87 -6.57 14.81
N ARG A 49 25.96 -5.96 14.34
CA ARG A 49 26.70 -4.94 15.08
C ARG A 49 25.81 -3.74 15.38
N ASP A 50 25.79 -3.31 16.64
CA ASP A 50 25.14 -2.07 17.04
C ASP A 50 25.98 -0.86 16.59
N LYS A 51 25.59 -0.24 15.47
CA LYS A 51 26.31 0.91 14.87
C LYS A 51 26.27 2.17 15.75
N THR A 52 25.28 2.28 16.65
CA THR A 52 25.05 3.49 17.48
C THR A 52 25.39 3.28 18.95
N LYS A 53 26.28 2.32 19.26
CA LYS A 53 26.72 2.06 20.63
C LYS A 53 27.46 3.29 21.17
N PHE A 54 27.08 3.75 22.36
CA PHE A 54 27.75 4.88 23.00
C PHE A 54 29.20 4.51 23.36
N ILE A 55 30.14 5.38 22.99
CA ILE A 55 31.56 5.27 23.30
C ILE A 55 31.95 6.50 24.13
N PRO A 56 32.48 6.33 25.35
CA PRO A 56 32.93 7.46 26.15
C PRO A 56 34.15 8.12 25.49
N LEU A 57 34.25 9.44 25.60
CA LEU A 57 35.31 10.24 24.94
C LEU A 57 36.74 9.75 25.21
N LYS A 58 36.97 9.14 26.38
CA LYS A 58 38.28 8.60 26.76
C LYS A 58 38.73 7.40 25.92
N SER A 59 37.79 6.62 25.40
CA SER A 59 38.05 5.44 24.58
C SER A 59 37.69 5.66 23.11
N PHE A 60 37.41 6.90 22.72
CA PHE A 60 37.03 7.25 21.36
C PHE A 60 38.29 7.24 20.48
N THR A 61 38.26 6.45 19.41
CA THR A 61 39.39 6.27 18.50
C THR A 61 39.03 6.72 17.08
N ASP A 62 40.05 6.93 16.24
CA ASP A 62 39.84 7.31 14.82
C ASP A 62 39.01 6.27 14.05
N LEU A 63 39.03 5.00 14.47
CA LEU A 63 38.20 3.94 13.89
C LEU A 63 36.71 4.17 14.16
N ASP A 64 36.38 4.73 15.32
CA ASP A 64 34.99 5.06 15.68
C ASP A 64 34.48 6.21 14.83
N ILE A 65 35.31 7.25 14.61
CA ILE A 65 35.03 8.35 13.67
C ILE A 65 34.73 7.82 12.25
N LEU A 66 35.57 6.91 11.75
CA LEU A 66 35.37 6.30 10.43
C LEU A 66 34.09 5.48 10.35
N SER A 67 33.72 4.80 11.45
CA SER A 67 32.48 4.04 11.51
C SER A 67 31.25 4.95 11.46
N ASP A 68 31.29 6.08 12.18
CA ASP A 68 30.23 7.08 12.18
C ASP A 68 30.10 7.76 10.80
N TYR A 69 31.23 8.12 10.19
CA TYR A 69 31.25 8.68 8.84
C TYR A 69 30.58 7.74 7.83
N ARG A 70 30.94 6.45 7.85
CA ARG A 70 30.33 5.44 6.96
C ARG A 70 28.84 5.26 7.25
N PHE A 71 28.43 5.31 8.51
CA PHE A 71 27.01 5.24 8.88
C PHE A 71 26.21 6.42 8.32
N LEU A 72 26.74 7.64 8.45
CA LEU A 72 26.12 8.84 7.87
C LEU A 72 26.09 8.79 6.34
N GLU A 73 27.14 8.28 5.70
CA GLU A 73 27.19 8.10 4.26
C GLU A 73 26.16 7.06 3.79
N GLU A 74 26.04 5.93 4.48
CA GLU A 74 25.02 4.91 4.22
C GLU A 74 23.61 5.50 4.38
N ALA A 75 23.35 6.25 5.46
CA ALA A 75 22.09 6.95 5.66
C ALA A 75 21.81 7.94 4.52
N ALA A 76 22.79 8.74 4.11
CA ALA A 76 22.66 9.65 2.98
C ALA A 76 22.37 8.90 1.67
N ARG A 77 23.07 7.81 1.39
CA ARG A 77 22.84 6.94 0.22
C ARG A 77 21.44 6.34 0.23
N THR A 78 20.95 5.84 1.36
CA THR A 78 19.58 5.30 1.45
C THR A 78 18.53 6.38 1.20
N VAL A 79 18.70 7.58 1.77
CA VAL A 79 17.80 8.71 1.55
C VAL A 79 17.82 9.13 0.07
N ASP A 80 18.99 9.21 -0.55
CA ASP A 80 19.11 9.56 -1.96
C ASP A 80 18.58 8.47 -2.89
N GLN A 81 18.76 7.19 -2.56
CA GLN A 81 18.11 6.08 -3.24
C GLN A 81 16.59 6.22 -3.15
N LEU A 82 16.03 6.50 -1.97
CA LEU A 82 14.60 6.75 -1.77
C LEU A 82 14.09 7.98 -2.54
N LYS A 83 14.90 9.05 -2.66
CA LYS A 83 14.55 10.23 -3.48
C LYS A 83 14.53 9.90 -4.98
N ARG A 84 15.50 9.11 -5.45
CA ARG A 84 15.60 8.69 -6.86
C ARG A 84 14.68 7.53 -7.20
N ASN A 85 14.16 6.83 -6.19
CA ASN A 85 13.27 5.70 -6.40
C ASN A 85 12.04 6.15 -7.18
N PRO A 86 11.77 5.55 -8.35
CA PRO A 86 10.59 5.90 -9.14
C PRO A 86 9.31 5.65 -8.35
N LEU A 87 9.34 4.76 -7.35
CA LEU A 87 8.23 4.47 -6.43
C LEU A 87 7.70 5.74 -5.72
N LYS A 88 8.59 6.67 -5.37
CA LYS A 88 8.22 7.94 -4.72
C LYS A 88 7.48 8.88 -5.66
N ASN A 89 7.79 8.82 -6.96
CA ASN A 89 7.09 9.62 -7.97
C ASN A 89 5.59 9.29 -8.00
N TYR A 90 5.19 8.06 -7.64
CA TYR A 90 3.78 7.66 -7.58
C TYR A 90 3.08 7.97 -6.24
N THR A 91 3.80 8.49 -5.25
CA THR A 91 3.22 8.91 -3.94
C THR A 91 2.88 10.40 -3.93
N CYS A 92 3.58 11.21 -4.72
CA CYS A 92 3.23 12.59 -5.00
C CYS A 92 2.22 12.63 -6.15
N GLU A 93 1.34 13.64 -6.18
CA GLU A 93 0.29 13.86 -7.19
C GLU A 93 0.86 14.07 -8.61
N ILE A 94 1.44 13.04 -9.19
CA ILE A 94 1.71 12.99 -10.62
C ILE A 94 0.36 12.68 -11.27
N SER A 95 -0.04 13.57 -12.18
CA SER A 95 -1.23 13.42 -12.99
C SER A 95 -1.34 11.99 -13.52
N LEU A 96 -2.49 11.35 -13.30
CA LEU A 96 -2.78 10.02 -13.82
C LEU A 96 -2.43 9.96 -15.32
N PRO A 97 -1.84 8.85 -15.81
CA PRO A 97 -1.65 8.63 -17.23
C PRO A 97 -2.92 8.96 -18.04
N MET A 98 -2.76 9.52 -19.24
CA MET A 98 -3.91 10.04 -20.02
C MET A 98 -5.03 9.01 -20.21
N HIS A 99 -4.69 7.73 -20.41
CA HIS A 99 -5.68 6.66 -20.58
C HIS A 99 -6.49 6.41 -19.30
N LEU A 100 -5.86 6.44 -18.12
CA LEU A 100 -6.53 6.32 -16.82
C LEU A 100 -7.36 7.57 -16.50
N ASN A 101 -6.88 8.75 -16.88
CA ASN A 101 -7.68 9.97 -16.71
C ASN A 101 -8.93 9.95 -17.62
N LYS A 102 -8.79 9.49 -18.86
CA LYS A 102 -9.93 9.28 -19.78
C LYS A 102 -10.93 8.27 -19.22
N LEU A 103 -10.44 7.16 -18.69
CA LEU A 103 -11.25 6.15 -17.96
C LEU A 103 -12.01 6.82 -16.80
N LYS A 104 -11.31 7.56 -15.94
CA LYS A 104 -11.90 8.26 -14.80
C LYS A 104 -12.99 9.24 -15.23
N ILE A 105 -12.74 10.01 -16.28
CA ILE A 105 -13.73 10.96 -16.83
C ILE A 105 -14.93 10.21 -17.42
N ALA A 106 -14.71 9.11 -18.14
CA ALA A 106 -15.78 8.30 -18.70
C ALA A 106 -16.67 7.66 -17.61
N ALA A 107 -16.06 7.20 -16.52
CA ALA A 107 -16.77 6.71 -15.34
C ALA A 107 -17.57 7.84 -14.66
N PHE A 108 -16.96 9.01 -14.48
CA PHE A 108 -17.61 10.16 -13.88
C PHE A 108 -18.82 10.66 -14.68
N LYS A 109 -18.77 10.59 -16.02
CA LYS A 109 -19.92 10.89 -16.90
C LYS A 109 -21.12 9.96 -16.67
N ARG A 110 -20.93 8.84 -15.99
CA ARG A 110 -21.95 7.85 -15.65
C ARG A 110 -22.28 7.87 -14.16
N ASN A 111 -21.90 8.95 -13.47
CA ASN A 111 -22.01 9.13 -12.03
C ASN A 111 -21.28 8.06 -11.20
N ILE A 112 -20.22 7.45 -11.73
CA ILE A 112 -19.38 6.48 -11.02
C ILE A 112 -18.10 7.19 -10.57
N THR A 113 -17.82 7.17 -9.27
CA THR A 113 -16.59 7.79 -8.74
C THR A 113 -15.44 6.78 -8.70
N LEU A 114 -14.68 6.71 -9.80
CA LEU A 114 -13.53 5.81 -9.90
C LEU A 114 -12.25 6.44 -9.34
N GLN A 115 -11.57 5.70 -8.47
CA GLN A 115 -10.28 6.05 -7.90
C GLN A 115 -9.25 4.96 -8.16
N PHE A 116 -7.99 5.36 -8.32
CA PHE A 116 -6.88 4.43 -8.52
C PHE A 116 -5.99 4.40 -7.29
N MET A 117 -5.56 3.20 -6.92
CA MET A 117 -4.46 2.97 -6.00
C MET A 117 -3.12 3.29 -6.69
N PRO A 118 -2.05 3.52 -5.91
CA PRO A 118 -0.72 3.69 -6.48
C PRO A 118 -0.27 2.46 -7.28
N GLN A 119 0.56 2.68 -8.30
CA GLN A 119 0.97 1.67 -9.31
C GLN A 119 1.53 0.36 -8.70
N HIS A 120 2.10 0.43 -7.50
CA HIS A 120 2.77 -0.68 -6.84
C HIS A 120 1.84 -1.59 -6.04
N PHE A 121 0.60 -1.18 -5.83
CA PHE A 121 -0.36 -2.01 -5.12
C PHE A 121 -0.77 -3.18 -6.02
N SER A 122 -0.80 -4.38 -5.46
CA SER A 122 -1.19 -5.60 -6.20
C SER A 122 -2.58 -5.46 -6.83
N ARG A 123 -3.49 -4.71 -6.19
CA ARG A 123 -4.82 -4.42 -6.75
C ARG A 123 -4.72 -3.59 -8.03
N HIS A 124 -3.88 -2.56 -8.07
CA HIS A 124 -3.65 -1.76 -9.27
C HIS A 124 -3.01 -2.59 -10.39
N GLN A 125 -1.97 -3.37 -10.07
CA GLN A 125 -1.28 -4.21 -11.05
C GLN A 125 -2.20 -5.26 -11.69
N ASN A 126 -3.12 -5.80 -10.90
CA ASN A 126 -4.09 -6.77 -11.38
C ASN A 126 -5.27 -6.12 -12.12
N ASN A 127 -5.37 -4.78 -12.19
CA ASN A 127 -6.49 -4.12 -12.82
C ASN A 127 -6.43 -4.26 -14.35
N THR A 128 -7.53 -4.72 -14.93
CA THR A 128 -7.70 -4.85 -16.39
C THR A 128 -8.90 -4.06 -16.89
N THR A 129 -9.44 -3.14 -16.08
CA THR A 129 -10.51 -2.22 -16.51
C THR A 129 -9.96 -1.28 -17.57
N TYR A 130 -10.65 -1.14 -18.69
CA TYR A 130 -10.25 -0.20 -19.72
C TYR A 130 -11.47 0.42 -20.40
N PHE A 131 -11.23 1.58 -21.02
CA PHE A 131 -12.25 2.33 -21.74
C PHE A 131 -11.98 2.22 -23.24
N ASN A 132 -12.98 1.77 -24.00
CA ASN A 132 -12.92 1.81 -25.45
C ASN A 132 -13.43 3.16 -25.95
N TRP A 133 -12.51 4.04 -26.34
CA TRP A 133 -12.84 5.40 -26.77
C TRP A 133 -13.63 5.47 -28.08
N LYS A 134 -13.57 4.44 -28.93
CA LYS A 134 -14.31 4.40 -30.20
C LYS A 134 -15.80 4.14 -29.97
N THR A 135 -16.11 3.17 -29.12
CA THR A 135 -17.50 2.79 -28.81
C THR A 135 -18.06 3.53 -27.60
N ASN A 136 -17.22 4.26 -26.87
CA ASN A 136 -17.57 4.92 -25.61
C ASN A 136 -18.14 3.94 -24.58
N GLU A 137 -17.57 2.74 -24.49
CA GLU A 137 -17.97 1.67 -23.58
C GLU A 137 -16.88 1.40 -22.54
N LEU A 138 -17.30 1.08 -21.30
CA LEU A 138 -16.38 0.60 -20.26
C LEU A 138 -16.39 -0.92 -20.18
N TYR A 139 -15.19 -1.47 -20.16
CA TYR A 139 -14.92 -2.87 -19.88
C TYR A 139 -14.40 -2.98 -18.46
N TRP A 140 -15.18 -3.60 -17.60
CA TRP A 140 -14.87 -3.77 -16.19
C TRP A 140 -14.15 -5.09 -15.94
N LYS A 141 -13.25 -5.05 -14.96
CA LYS A 141 -12.82 -6.25 -14.24
C LYS A 141 -13.72 -6.35 -13.01
N ILE A 142 -14.17 -7.54 -12.65
CA ILE A 142 -15.00 -7.74 -11.46
C ILE A 142 -14.38 -8.87 -10.63
N GLU A 143 -14.23 -8.64 -9.33
CA GLU A 143 -13.88 -9.67 -8.37
C GLU A 143 -15.13 -10.09 -7.62
N TRP A 144 -15.48 -11.36 -7.74
CA TRP A 144 -16.60 -12.01 -7.08
C TRP A 144 -16.08 -12.79 -5.89
N ILE A 145 -16.72 -12.60 -4.73
CA ILE A 145 -16.37 -13.29 -3.50
C ILE A 145 -17.60 -14.07 -3.05
N PHE A 146 -17.39 -15.36 -2.74
CA PHE A 146 -18.43 -16.25 -2.22
C PHE A 146 -18.09 -16.62 -0.78
N PRO A 147 -18.62 -15.90 0.23
CA PRO A 147 -18.28 -16.14 1.63
C PRO A 147 -18.57 -17.57 2.09
N GLN A 148 -19.76 -18.11 1.73
CA GLN A 148 -20.20 -19.45 2.16
C GLN A 148 -19.47 -20.60 1.47
N ALA A 149 -18.71 -20.33 0.40
CA ALA A 149 -17.91 -21.31 -0.30
C ALA A 149 -16.41 -21.16 0.07
N ASN A 150 -16.10 -21.15 1.37
CA ASN A 150 -14.73 -20.93 1.88
C ASN A 150 -14.07 -19.65 1.36
N CYS A 151 -14.83 -18.56 1.22
CA CYS A 151 -14.36 -17.28 0.68
C CYS A 151 -13.67 -17.40 -0.68
N THR A 152 -14.14 -18.29 -1.57
CA THR A 152 -13.59 -18.42 -2.92
C THR A 152 -13.71 -17.12 -3.69
N LYS A 153 -12.61 -16.73 -4.33
CA LYS A 153 -12.51 -15.54 -5.19
C LYS A 153 -12.55 -15.95 -6.65
N TRP A 154 -13.45 -15.35 -7.42
CA TRP A 154 -13.53 -15.52 -8.86
C TRP A 154 -13.34 -14.18 -9.54
N VAL A 155 -12.58 -14.14 -10.64
CA VAL A 155 -12.28 -12.88 -11.34
C VAL A 155 -12.76 -12.97 -12.77
N THR A 156 -13.75 -12.16 -13.11
CA THR A 156 -14.21 -12.02 -14.49
C THR A 156 -13.52 -10.81 -15.13
N LYS A 157 -12.84 -11.04 -16.26
CA LYS A 157 -12.13 -10.00 -17.01
C LYS A 157 -12.99 -9.53 -18.18
N ARG A 158 -12.96 -8.23 -18.48
CA ARG A 158 -13.58 -7.59 -19.67
C ARG A 158 -15.10 -7.70 -19.75
N VAL A 159 -15.79 -7.42 -18.64
CA VAL A 159 -17.24 -7.36 -18.58
C VAL A 159 -17.74 -6.03 -19.16
N LEU A 160 -18.68 -6.11 -20.10
CA LEU A 160 -19.29 -4.92 -20.70
C LEU A 160 -20.30 -4.29 -19.72
N GLU A 161 -20.33 -2.97 -19.61
CA GLU A 161 -21.21 -2.26 -18.66
C GLU A 161 -22.72 -2.48 -18.85
N HIS A 162 -23.15 -2.79 -20.08
CA HIS A 162 -24.58 -2.98 -20.41
C HIS A 162 -25.07 -4.40 -20.08
N THR A 163 -24.17 -5.29 -19.65
CA THR A 163 -24.56 -6.64 -19.24
C THR A 163 -25.34 -6.58 -17.94
N ARG A 164 -26.40 -7.39 -17.87
CA ARG A 164 -27.20 -7.57 -16.65
C ARG A 164 -26.41 -8.40 -15.64
N LEU A 165 -26.54 -8.08 -14.36
CA LEU A 165 -25.90 -8.86 -13.30
C LEU A 165 -26.39 -10.32 -13.29
N SER A 166 -27.66 -10.55 -13.60
CA SER A 166 -28.23 -11.91 -13.74
C SER A 166 -27.42 -12.79 -14.69
N LEU A 167 -27.08 -12.28 -15.88
CA LEU A 167 -26.36 -13.04 -16.91
C LEU A 167 -24.93 -13.35 -16.46
N LEU A 168 -24.28 -12.41 -15.77
CA LEU A 168 -22.92 -12.62 -15.24
C LEU A 168 -22.91 -13.67 -14.14
N ILE A 169 -23.89 -13.63 -13.23
CA ILE A 169 -24.01 -14.61 -12.15
C ILE A 169 -24.37 -15.99 -12.71
N GLU A 170 -25.28 -16.06 -13.68
CA GLU A 170 -25.61 -17.30 -14.38
C GLU A 170 -24.39 -17.89 -15.09
N GLU A 171 -23.55 -17.06 -15.73
CA GLU A 171 -22.32 -17.53 -16.37
C GLU A 171 -21.31 -18.11 -15.36
N ILE A 172 -21.27 -17.57 -14.14
CA ILE A 172 -20.39 -18.06 -13.06
C ILE A 172 -20.96 -19.32 -12.42
N LEU A 173 -22.28 -19.36 -12.16
CA LEU A 173 -22.94 -20.49 -11.51
C LEU A 173 -23.13 -21.70 -12.45
N TYR A 174 -23.32 -21.47 -13.74
CA TYR A 174 -23.52 -22.51 -14.75
C TYR A 174 -22.52 -22.38 -15.92
N PRO A 175 -21.22 -22.64 -15.69
CA PRO A 175 -20.19 -22.49 -16.71
C PRO A 175 -20.44 -23.34 -17.96
N THR A 176 -21.19 -24.44 -17.81
CA THR A 176 -21.48 -25.42 -18.86
C THR A 176 -22.37 -24.89 -19.99
N LYS A 177 -23.20 -23.87 -19.74
CA LYS A 177 -24.07 -23.27 -20.77
C LYS A 177 -23.32 -22.31 -21.71
N SER A 178 -22.17 -21.76 -21.28
CA SER A 178 -21.36 -20.78 -22.01
C SER A 178 -20.24 -21.42 -22.85
N ILE A 179 -20.23 -22.76 -23.01
CA ILE A 179 -19.23 -23.49 -23.81
C ILE A 179 -19.50 -23.26 -25.31
N LYS A 180 -19.23 -22.06 -25.79
CA LYS A 180 -18.98 -21.76 -27.20
C LYS A 180 -17.68 -20.97 -27.26
N LYS A 181 -16.58 -21.72 -27.46
CA LYS A 181 -15.22 -21.25 -27.84
C LYS A 181 -14.32 -20.76 -26.69
N LYS A 182 -13.57 -21.68 -26.06
CA LYS A 182 -12.13 -21.54 -25.72
C LYS A 182 -11.58 -22.85 -25.15
N ASN A 183 -10.38 -23.23 -25.60
CA ASN A 183 -9.74 -24.54 -25.45
C ASN A 183 -8.70 -24.56 -24.31
N ASP A 184 -9.00 -23.94 -23.16
CA ASP A 184 -8.07 -23.88 -22.04
C ASP A 184 -8.51 -24.90 -20.99
N ILE A 185 -7.92 -26.11 -21.05
CA ILE A 185 -8.22 -27.26 -20.16
C ILE A 185 -8.04 -26.86 -18.68
N GLU A 186 -7.08 -25.99 -18.39
CA GLU A 186 -6.82 -25.46 -17.05
C GLU A 186 -7.96 -24.55 -16.56
N GLU A 187 -8.47 -23.64 -17.40
CA GLU A 187 -9.59 -22.75 -17.04
C GLU A 187 -10.88 -23.55 -16.83
N LEU A 188 -11.07 -24.63 -17.59
CA LEU A 188 -12.17 -25.58 -17.41
C LEU A 188 -12.03 -26.38 -16.10
N SER A 189 -10.82 -26.86 -15.77
CA SER A 189 -10.57 -27.59 -14.51
C SER A 189 -10.81 -26.72 -13.27
N LEU A 190 -10.43 -25.44 -13.32
CA LEU A 190 -10.71 -24.46 -12.28
C LEU A 190 -12.22 -24.19 -12.16
N LYS A 191 -12.94 -24.07 -13.28
CA LYS A 191 -14.40 -23.89 -13.29
C LYS A 191 -15.13 -25.11 -12.70
N ILE A 192 -14.66 -26.32 -12.95
CA ILE A 192 -15.25 -27.56 -12.41
C ILE A 192 -15.02 -27.66 -10.89
N CYS A 193 -13.80 -27.39 -10.40
CA CYS A 193 -13.50 -27.36 -8.96
C CYS A 193 -14.31 -26.28 -8.21
N LEU A 194 -14.58 -25.15 -8.86
CA LEU A 194 -15.47 -24.11 -8.31
C LEU A 194 -16.93 -24.55 -8.32
N ASN A 195 -17.38 -25.29 -9.33
CA ASN A 195 -18.75 -25.79 -9.43
C ASN A 195 -19.13 -26.64 -8.23
N GLU A 196 -18.23 -27.51 -7.76
CA GLU A 196 -18.42 -28.32 -6.55
C GLU A 196 -18.60 -27.45 -5.30
N LYS A 197 -17.80 -26.38 -5.17
CA LYS A 197 -17.88 -25.44 -4.04
C LYS A 197 -19.12 -24.53 -4.10
N LEU A 198 -19.64 -24.29 -5.31
CA LEU A 198 -20.78 -23.40 -5.56
C LEU A 198 -22.13 -24.13 -5.62
N GLN A 199 -22.17 -25.44 -5.36
CA GLN A 199 -23.38 -26.26 -5.43
C GLN A 199 -24.54 -25.70 -4.57
N PHE A 200 -24.22 -25.14 -3.40
CA PHE A 200 -25.21 -24.50 -2.52
C PHE A 200 -25.86 -23.27 -3.16
N TYR A 201 -25.09 -22.46 -3.89
CA TYR A 201 -25.60 -21.30 -4.61
C TYR A 201 -26.42 -21.71 -5.85
N GLN A 202 -26.03 -22.79 -6.52
CA GLN A 202 -26.80 -23.34 -7.64
C GLN A 202 -28.18 -23.83 -7.19
N ALA A 203 -28.24 -24.56 -6.08
CA ALA A 203 -29.50 -25.05 -5.51
C ALA A 203 -30.41 -23.93 -5.02
N ALA A 204 -29.84 -22.86 -4.45
CA ALA A 204 -30.59 -21.69 -3.99
C ALA A 204 -31.23 -20.90 -5.14
N GLY A 205 -30.59 -20.90 -6.31
CA GLY A 205 -31.01 -20.13 -7.49
C GLY A 205 -30.93 -18.61 -7.27
N LEU A 206 -31.14 -17.85 -8.35
CA LEU A 206 -30.99 -16.38 -8.33
C LEU A 206 -31.93 -15.67 -7.34
N SER A 207 -33.07 -16.28 -7.00
CA SER A 207 -34.08 -15.68 -6.12
C SER A 207 -33.66 -15.57 -4.65
N ARG A 208 -32.76 -16.45 -4.18
CA ARG A 208 -32.32 -16.52 -2.78
C ARG A 208 -30.91 -15.99 -2.58
N ILE A 209 -30.38 -15.33 -3.60
CA ILE A 209 -29.04 -14.75 -3.61
C ILE A 209 -29.18 -13.24 -3.49
N LYS A 210 -28.48 -12.67 -2.52
CA LYS A 210 -28.22 -11.24 -2.40
C LYS A 210 -26.84 -10.93 -2.95
N VAL A 211 -26.77 -9.85 -3.72
CA VAL A 211 -25.54 -9.37 -4.36
C VAL A 211 -25.15 -8.07 -3.67
N LEU A 212 -23.98 -8.06 -3.05
CA LEU A 212 -23.51 -6.93 -2.25
C LEU A 212 -22.23 -6.35 -2.84
N LEU A 213 -22.15 -5.03 -3.02
CA LEU A 213 -20.92 -4.32 -3.36
C LEU A 213 -20.25 -3.83 -2.08
N LYS A 214 -18.94 -3.99 -1.93
CA LYS A 214 -18.22 -3.38 -0.80
C LYS A 214 -18.32 -1.85 -0.89
N ALA A 215 -18.78 -1.20 0.18
CA ALA A 215 -18.83 0.26 0.26
C ALA A 215 -17.44 0.81 0.62
N GLU A 216 -16.71 1.25 -0.39
CA GLU A 216 -15.38 1.81 -0.22
C GLU A 216 -15.47 3.28 0.23
N LYS A 217 -14.46 3.76 0.98
CA LYS A 217 -14.37 5.12 1.57
C LYS A 217 -15.39 5.52 2.66
N VAL A 218 -16.38 4.69 2.98
CA VAL A 218 -17.27 4.94 4.12
C VAL A 218 -16.56 4.62 5.45
N LEU A 219 -16.90 5.32 6.54
CA LEU A 219 -16.43 4.98 7.90
C LEU A 219 -16.86 3.54 8.23
N LYS A 220 -15.90 2.70 8.67
CA LYS A 220 -16.06 1.24 8.80
C LYS A 220 -16.35 0.51 7.46
N SER A 221 -15.68 0.93 6.38
CA SER A 221 -15.81 0.36 5.02
C SER A 221 -15.65 -1.16 4.91
N ASP A 222 -15.05 -1.82 5.91
CA ASP A 222 -14.87 -3.27 5.88
C ASP A 222 -16.14 -4.06 6.20
N LEU A 223 -17.13 -3.43 6.84
CA LEU A 223 -18.38 -4.08 7.27
C LEU A 223 -19.60 -3.61 6.49
N LYS A 224 -19.45 -2.55 5.70
CA LYS A 224 -20.55 -1.88 5.01
C LYS A 224 -20.62 -2.25 3.53
N PHE A 225 -21.84 -2.50 3.07
CA PHE A 225 -22.11 -2.98 1.72
C PHE A 225 -23.33 -2.31 1.09
N TYR A 226 -23.32 -2.13 -0.23
CA TYR A 226 -24.49 -1.72 -1.01
C TYR A 226 -25.18 -2.94 -1.59
N GLU A 227 -26.50 -3.03 -1.45
CA GLU A 227 -27.28 -4.02 -2.19
C GLU A 227 -27.28 -3.68 -3.70
N LEU A 228 -27.15 -4.71 -4.53
CA LEU A 228 -27.17 -4.62 -5.99
C LEU A 228 -28.36 -5.41 -6.53
N ASP A 229 -29.07 -4.82 -7.48
CA ASP A 229 -30.22 -5.47 -8.11
C ASP A 229 -29.79 -6.37 -9.26
N ILE A 230 -30.22 -7.63 -9.21
CA ILE A 230 -29.85 -8.66 -10.20
C ILE A 230 -30.40 -8.34 -11.59
N THR A 231 -31.55 -7.65 -11.66
CA THR A 231 -32.26 -7.33 -12.90
C THR A 231 -31.63 -6.18 -13.67
N LEU A 232 -30.93 -5.28 -12.99
CA LEU A 232 -30.36 -4.07 -13.57
C LEU A 232 -29.02 -4.35 -14.27
N SER A 233 -28.66 -3.44 -15.17
CA SER A 233 -27.34 -3.48 -15.82
C SER A 233 -26.23 -3.13 -14.84
N LEU A 234 -25.00 -3.54 -15.15
CA LEU A 234 -23.84 -3.18 -14.33
C LEU A 234 -23.64 -1.65 -14.27
N LYS A 235 -23.97 -0.93 -15.35
CA LYS A 235 -23.91 0.53 -15.37
C LYS A 235 -24.83 1.17 -14.32
N GLU A 236 -26.10 0.80 -14.30
CA GLU A 236 -27.12 1.36 -13.37
C GLU A 236 -26.77 0.97 -11.92
N ASN A 237 -26.36 -0.27 -11.71
CA ASN A 237 -26.01 -0.77 -10.38
C ASN A 237 -24.79 -0.09 -9.75
N LEU A 238 -23.86 0.43 -10.56
CA LEU A 238 -22.67 1.13 -10.10
C LEU A 238 -22.87 2.65 -10.05
N GLU A 239 -24.04 3.16 -10.48
CA GLU A 239 -24.35 4.58 -10.45
C GLU A 239 -24.33 5.11 -9.01
N ASN A 240 -23.77 6.32 -8.82
CA ASN A 240 -23.58 6.99 -7.54
C ASN A 240 -22.70 6.24 -6.52
N LYS A 241 -22.01 5.17 -6.94
CA LYS A 241 -21.12 4.40 -6.06
C LYS A 241 -19.66 4.80 -6.25
N THR A 242 -18.89 4.61 -5.18
CA THR A 242 -17.44 4.82 -5.19
C THR A 242 -16.72 3.48 -5.38
N ILE A 243 -15.75 3.47 -6.31
CA ILE A 243 -15.00 2.26 -6.67
C ILE A 243 -13.51 2.58 -6.69
N ILE A 244 -12.73 1.75 -6.04
CA ILE A 244 -11.27 1.76 -6.04
C ILE A 244 -10.78 0.63 -6.95
N GLU A 245 -10.10 1.01 -8.02
CA GLU A 245 -9.61 0.15 -9.12
C GLU A 245 -10.71 -0.56 -9.90
N PHE A 246 -11.35 -1.55 -9.28
CA PHE A 246 -12.38 -2.39 -9.87
C PHE A 246 -13.35 -2.88 -8.78
N PRO A 247 -14.64 -3.11 -9.12
CA PRO A 247 -15.65 -3.52 -8.16
C PRO A 247 -15.39 -4.91 -7.56
N THR A 248 -15.57 -5.00 -6.24
CA THR A 248 -15.56 -6.25 -5.47
C THR A 248 -16.97 -6.57 -5.01
N ILE A 249 -17.56 -7.63 -5.57
CA ILE A 249 -18.95 -8.03 -5.37
C ILE A 249 -18.99 -9.32 -4.55
N TYR A 250 -19.81 -9.33 -3.51
CA TYR A 250 -20.07 -10.46 -2.64
C TYR A 250 -21.40 -11.10 -3.03
N ILE A 251 -21.38 -12.41 -3.20
CA ILE A 251 -22.57 -13.21 -3.48
C ILE A 251 -22.89 -13.98 -2.21
N ILE A 252 -24.03 -13.67 -1.60
CA ILE A 252 -24.43 -14.19 -0.29
C ILE A 252 -25.82 -14.79 -0.40
N LEU A 253 -26.09 -15.86 0.36
CA LEU A 253 -27.44 -16.42 0.49
C LEU A 253 -28.26 -15.55 1.44
N ASN A 254 -29.56 -15.39 1.19
CA ASN A 254 -30.44 -14.57 2.03
C ASN A 254 -30.36 -14.91 3.53
N ASP A 255 -30.16 -16.19 3.86
CA ASP A 255 -30.07 -16.69 5.24
C ASP A 255 -28.88 -16.09 6.02
N HIS A 256 -27.84 -15.63 5.31
CA HIS A 256 -26.64 -15.02 5.90
C HIS A 256 -26.58 -13.49 5.73
N ALA A 257 -27.65 -12.87 5.24
CA ALA A 257 -27.71 -11.42 5.05
C ALA A 257 -27.50 -10.65 6.37
N CYS A 258 -27.93 -11.21 7.50
CA CYS A 258 -27.81 -10.60 8.83
C CYS A 258 -26.37 -10.36 9.29
N MET A 259 -25.36 -10.99 8.66
CA MET A 259 -23.95 -10.77 9.00
C MET A 259 -23.35 -9.52 8.35
N TYR A 260 -24.08 -8.86 7.45
CA TYR A 260 -23.60 -7.74 6.65
C TYR A 260 -24.41 -6.47 6.95
N GLU A 261 -23.73 -5.35 7.19
CA GLU A 261 -24.39 -4.04 7.33
C GLU A 261 -24.69 -3.49 5.93
N ILE A 262 -25.93 -3.66 5.48
CA ILE A 262 -26.42 -3.12 4.21
C ILE A 262 -26.74 -1.64 4.43
N ILE A 263 -26.09 -0.75 3.66
CA ILE A 263 -26.38 0.68 3.66
C ILE A 263 -27.49 0.95 2.66
N ASP A 264 -28.54 1.65 3.09
CA ASP A 264 -29.53 2.22 2.20
C ASP A 264 -29.01 3.54 1.61
N THR A 265 -29.28 3.75 0.32
CA THR A 265 -28.70 4.80 -0.55
C THR A 265 -28.84 6.24 -0.04
N ASP A 266 -29.68 6.49 0.98
CA ASP A 266 -29.94 7.81 1.57
C ASP A 266 -28.98 8.18 2.73
N ASP A 267 -28.20 7.22 3.25
CA ASP A 267 -27.28 7.46 4.39
C ASP A 267 -25.92 8.04 3.98
N GLU A 268 -25.62 8.12 2.67
CA GLU A 268 -24.34 8.63 2.14
C GLU A 268 -24.16 10.15 2.36
N ASP A 269 -25.24 10.92 2.25
CA ASP A 269 -25.21 12.39 2.37
C ASP A 269 -24.81 12.89 3.77
N ILE A 270 -25.06 12.06 4.80
CA ILE A 270 -24.72 12.38 6.20
C ILE A 270 -23.23 12.17 6.46
N ILE A 271 -22.55 11.32 5.69
CA ILE A 271 -21.16 10.93 5.93
C ILE A 271 -20.20 11.83 5.14
N ASP A 272 -20.54 12.17 3.89
CA ASP A 272 -19.72 13.04 3.03
C ASP A 272 -19.67 14.50 3.52
N SER A 273 -20.76 14.99 4.13
CA SER A 273 -20.82 16.34 4.74
C SER A 273 -19.83 16.53 5.90
N LYS A 274 -19.51 15.46 6.66
CA LYS A 274 -18.49 15.49 7.73
C LYS A 274 -17.06 15.48 7.18
N TYR A 275 -16.80 14.80 6.06
CA TYR A 275 -15.45 14.76 5.45
C TYR A 275 -15.08 16.07 4.74
N ASN A 276 -16.04 16.70 4.04
CA ASN A 276 -15.81 17.97 3.36
C ASN A 276 -15.59 19.13 4.34
N SER A 277 -16.38 19.19 5.42
CA SER A 277 -16.23 20.21 6.48
C SER A 277 -14.91 20.11 7.25
N ALA A 278 -14.35 18.90 7.45
CA ALA A 278 -13.04 18.69 8.04
C ALA A 278 -11.88 19.12 7.11
N SER A 279 -12.03 18.91 5.80
CA SER A 279 -11.05 19.27 4.78
C SER A 279 -10.99 20.79 4.52
N GLU A 280 -12.14 21.48 4.57
CA GLU A 280 -12.21 22.95 4.47
C GLU A 280 -11.66 23.65 5.70
N ARG A 281 -11.87 23.10 6.91
CA ARG A 281 -11.23 23.60 8.15
C ARG A 281 -9.70 23.55 8.07
N ARG A 282 -9.13 22.52 7.44
CA ARG A 282 -7.67 22.40 7.22
C ARG A 282 -7.15 23.42 6.21
N LYS A 283 -7.88 23.70 5.13
CA LYS A 283 -7.52 24.75 4.15
C LYS A 283 -7.59 26.17 4.73
N ARG A 284 -8.53 26.44 5.63
CA ARG A 284 -8.65 27.76 6.31
C ARG A 284 -7.50 28.04 7.28
N LYS A 285 -7.02 27.03 8.03
CA LYS A 285 -5.85 27.19 8.93
C LYS A 285 -4.56 27.54 8.16
N TYR A 286 -4.36 26.97 6.97
CA TYR A 286 -3.18 27.24 6.14
C TYR A 286 -3.18 28.64 5.52
N LYS A 287 -4.36 29.26 5.34
CA LYS A 287 -4.48 30.63 4.82
C LYS A 287 -4.29 31.70 5.89
N GLN A 288 -4.66 31.42 7.14
CA GLN A 288 -4.49 32.36 8.25
C GLN A 288 -3.04 32.48 8.75
N THR A 289 -2.22 31.42 8.60
CA THR A 289 -0.79 31.47 8.96
C THR A 289 0.07 32.29 8.00
N ASN A 290 -0.43 32.61 6.80
CA ASN A 290 0.31 33.38 5.77
C ASN A 290 0.06 34.90 5.81
N MET A 291 -0.62 35.43 6.82
CA MET A 291 -1.01 36.85 6.91
C MET A 291 -0.50 37.56 8.16
N LYS A 292 0.55 37.04 8.83
CA LYS A 292 1.25 37.77 9.90
C LYS A 292 2.76 37.55 9.80
N GLU A 293 3.47 38.66 9.99
CA GLU A 293 4.94 38.83 10.18
C GLU A 293 5.77 39.25 8.96
N GLU A 294 5.58 40.50 8.54
CA GLU A 294 6.71 41.37 8.17
C GLU A 294 7.08 42.19 9.41
N THR A 295 8.22 41.92 10.05
CA THR A 295 9.09 42.93 10.68
C THR A 295 10.51 42.38 10.86
N ASN A 296 11.47 43.29 10.72
CA ASN A 296 12.93 43.15 10.59
C ASN A 296 13.63 42.31 11.68
N SER A 297 14.70 41.57 11.32
CA SER A 297 16.06 41.80 11.87
C SER A 297 17.12 40.75 11.45
N THR A 298 18.28 41.31 11.09
CA THR A 298 19.67 40.83 11.20
C THR A 298 20.20 39.68 10.33
N VAL A 299 21.15 40.07 9.48
CA VAL A 299 22.00 39.27 8.61
C VAL A 299 23.02 38.48 9.43
N ASN A 300 23.13 37.16 9.22
CA ASN A 300 24.28 36.38 9.66
C ASN A 300 25.07 35.86 8.45
N TYR A 301 26.29 36.38 8.33
CA TYR A 301 27.33 36.04 7.36
C TYR A 301 28.09 34.81 7.85
N PHE A 302 27.86 33.62 7.28
CA PHE A 302 28.75 32.48 7.51
C PHE A 302 28.59 31.42 6.41
N PHE A 303 29.16 31.69 5.22
CA PHE A 303 29.58 30.75 4.16
C PHE A 303 29.53 31.46 2.79
N ASN A 304 30.46 32.39 2.57
CA ASN A 304 30.93 32.74 1.23
C ASN A 304 32.41 32.34 1.18
N SER A 305 32.72 31.24 0.51
CA SER A 305 34.06 31.01 -0.04
C SER A 305 33.92 30.96 -1.55
N GLU A 306 34.43 32.01 -2.17
CA GLU A 306 34.65 32.16 -3.60
C GLU A 306 35.43 30.96 -4.14
N PHE A 307 34.92 30.35 -5.20
CA PHE A 307 35.76 29.93 -6.31
C PHE A 307 35.03 30.28 -7.60
N SER A 308 35.60 31.26 -8.29
CA SER A 308 35.24 31.76 -9.60
C SER A 308 35.93 30.89 -10.65
N GLU A 309 35.17 30.33 -11.59
CA GLU A 309 35.58 30.23 -12.99
C GLU A 309 34.33 30.03 -13.86
N SER A 310 34.36 30.69 -15.01
CA SER A 310 33.26 31.12 -15.84
C SER A 310 32.88 30.09 -16.91
N ASP A 311 31.59 30.03 -17.28
CA ASP A 311 31.10 30.46 -18.60
C ASP A 311 29.60 30.14 -18.78
N GLU A 312 28.99 30.94 -19.64
CA GLU A 312 27.59 31.30 -19.76
C GLU A 312 26.65 30.16 -20.21
N GLU A 313 25.41 30.13 -19.71
CA GLU A 313 24.22 30.13 -20.58
C GLU A 313 22.87 30.34 -19.83
N LYS A 314 21.88 30.80 -20.61
CA LYS A 314 20.69 31.59 -20.27
C LYS A 314 19.63 30.91 -19.38
N SER A 315 19.15 31.70 -18.42
CA SER A 315 17.79 31.82 -17.85
C SER A 315 16.74 30.74 -18.14
N ASN A 316 16.26 30.07 -17.07
CA ASN A 316 14.83 29.79 -16.92
C ASN A 316 14.42 29.73 -15.43
N LYS A 317 13.51 30.61 -15.02
CA LYS A 317 13.04 30.79 -13.64
C LYS A 317 12.31 29.52 -13.15
N LYS A 318 12.89 28.80 -12.17
CA LYS A 318 12.19 27.83 -11.33
C LYS A 318 12.10 28.37 -9.90
N SER A 319 10.89 28.68 -9.46
CA SER A 319 10.57 29.00 -8.08
C SER A 319 10.90 27.81 -7.16
N LYS A 320 11.89 27.98 -6.29
CA LYS A 320 12.18 27.07 -5.18
C LYS A 320 11.17 27.32 -4.05
N SER A 321 10.24 26.41 -3.84
CA SER A 321 9.43 26.39 -2.62
C SER A 321 10.30 25.93 -1.44
N LYS A 322 10.55 26.83 -0.48
CA LYS A 322 11.10 26.50 0.84
C LYS A 322 10.18 25.49 1.52
N TRP A 323 10.73 24.34 1.90
CA TRP A 323 10.09 23.43 2.84
C TRP A 323 10.08 24.11 4.21
N LEU A 324 8.89 24.45 4.72
CA LEU A 324 8.72 24.83 6.12
C LEU A 324 8.89 23.58 6.98
N SER A 325 9.99 23.57 7.73
CA SER A 325 10.22 22.75 8.90
C SER A 325 9.16 23.06 9.97
N ASN A 326 8.20 22.16 10.12
CA ASN A 326 7.52 21.87 11.39
C ASN A 326 6.78 20.53 11.26
N CYS A 327 7.56 19.45 11.22
CA CYS A 327 7.08 18.12 11.60
C CYS A 327 7.70 17.80 12.95
N ASN A 328 6.96 18.05 14.03
CA ASN A 328 7.28 17.49 15.34
C ASN A 328 6.98 15.99 15.25
N ILE A 329 7.99 15.20 14.90
CA ILE A 329 7.96 13.75 14.93
C ILE A 329 8.22 13.37 16.39
N PRO A 330 7.26 12.76 17.12
CA PRO A 330 7.50 12.32 18.49
C PRO A 330 8.63 11.30 18.54
N ASN A 331 9.42 11.35 19.60
CA ASN A 331 10.52 10.44 19.82
C ASN A 331 9.98 9.00 19.93
N TYR A 332 10.60 8.06 19.20
CA TYR A 332 10.18 6.65 19.09
C TYR A 332 9.96 5.98 20.47
N ASN A 333 10.71 6.42 21.48
CA ASN A 333 10.60 5.90 22.85
C ASN A 333 9.32 6.30 23.60
N GLU A 334 8.60 7.33 23.15
CA GLU A 334 7.33 7.75 23.74
C GLU A 334 6.14 6.92 23.22
N LEU A 335 6.21 6.43 21.98
CA LEU A 335 5.18 5.60 21.37
C LEU A 335 5.13 4.17 21.93
N VAL A 336 6.26 3.68 22.47
CA VAL A 336 6.35 2.34 23.09
C VAL A 336 5.71 2.32 24.49
N LYS A 337 5.69 3.45 25.20
CA LYS A 337 5.09 3.55 26.55
C LYS A 337 3.56 3.67 26.56
N MET A 338 2.93 4.01 25.44
CA MET A 338 1.46 4.12 25.33
C MET A 338 0.75 2.79 25.05
N LYS A 339 1.50 1.67 24.98
CA LYS A 339 0.95 0.33 24.75
C LYS A 339 1.13 -0.63 25.94
N GLN A 340 1.43 -0.11 27.12
CA GLN A 340 1.44 -0.87 28.37
C GLN A 340 0.30 -0.41 29.28
#